data_AF-A0A643JZ26-F1
#
_entry.id   AF-A0A643JZ26-F1
#
_cell.length_a   1.000
_cell.length_b   1.000
_cell.length_c   1.000
_cell.angle_alpha   90.00
_cell.angle_beta   90.00
_cell.angle_gamma   90.00
#
_symmetry.space_group_name_H-M   'P 1'
#
loop_
_entity.id
_entity.type
_entity.pdbx_description
1 polymer ?
#
loop_
_entity_poly.entity_id
_entity_poly.type
_entity_poly.pdbx_seq_one_letter_code
_entity_poly.pdbx_strand_id
1 'polypeptide(L)'
;MGPVPPDNETPSFYDRKSRTTGLARLTYEYFERARYEDQTVRQSSDYVERDVLAFPTWPHETVRNLSIASFFVGMILFLSATMPPHIGAPANPSQTPAIILPDWYLYWSFGLLKLDPLNPELAILGGQKIMADRTYGVLANGVVVGFIAIVPFLNKGSARRPVEEPFWAAVGVFGVVFALTISLLAVKNLVPMNVDLLFDLTFLLPIVFGTVTYAVLKTMREGYMYNLNRRYYRLRPPRKV
;
A
#
# COMPACT_ATOMS: atom_id res chain seq x y z
N MET A 1 30.74 -18.60 -18.77
CA MET A 1 30.22 -17.81 -19.92
C MET A 1 30.27 -18.72 -21.13
N GLY A 2 29.18 -19.44 -21.41
CA GLY A 2 29.07 -20.28 -22.61
C GLY A 2 28.66 -19.44 -23.82
N PRO A 3 29.07 -19.81 -25.04
CA PRO A 3 28.78 -19.04 -26.24
C PRO A 3 27.27 -19.02 -26.49
N VAL A 4 26.73 -17.82 -26.74
CA VAL A 4 25.39 -17.65 -27.28
C VAL A 4 25.39 -18.27 -28.68
N PRO A 5 24.51 -19.23 -29.00
CA PRO A 5 24.47 -19.85 -30.32
C PRO A 5 24.13 -18.80 -31.39
N PRO A 6 24.62 -18.96 -32.64
CA PRO A 6 24.36 -18.03 -33.72
C PRO A 6 22.85 -17.87 -33.96
N ASP A 7 22.41 -16.64 -34.24
CA ASP A 7 20.99 -16.22 -34.29
C ASP A 7 20.08 -17.08 -35.20
N ASN A 8 20.64 -17.89 -36.09
CA ASN A 8 19.93 -18.81 -36.98
C ASN A 8 19.53 -20.17 -36.35
N GLU A 9 19.96 -20.48 -35.13
CA GLU A 9 19.46 -21.65 -34.38
C GLU A 9 18.36 -21.30 -33.38
N THR A 10 17.99 -20.02 -33.28
CA THR A 10 16.84 -19.63 -32.46
C THR A 10 15.55 -19.93 -33.23
N PRO A 11 14.67 -20.83 -32.72
CA PRO A 11 13.46 -21.20 -33.44
C PRO A 11 12.59 -19.95 -33.67
N SER A 12 12.10 -19.81 -34.90
CA SER A 12 11.25 -18.69 -35.28
C SER A 12 10.00 -18.62 -34.39
N PHE A 13 9.32 -17.48 -34.36
CA PHE A 13 8.07 -17.34 -33.62
C PHE A 13 7.04 -18.44 -33.98
N TYR A 14 6.94 -18.78 -35.27
CA TYR A 14 6.07 -19.85 -35.76
C TYR A 14 6.57 -21.25 -35.39
N ASP A 15 7.89 -21.47 -35.36
CA ASP A 15 8.48 -22.76 -34.96
C ASP A 15 8.37 -23.02 -33.45
N ARG A 16 8.41 -21.97 -32.63
CA ARG A 16 8.10 -22.08 -31.20
C ARG A 16 6.62 -22.42 -31.00
N LYS A 17 5.73 -21.77 -31.74
CA LYS A 17 4.27 -22.02 -31.74
C LYS A 17 3.92 -23.45 -32.17
N SER A 18 4.60 -24.00 -33.19
CA SER A 18 4.36 -25.36 -33.69
C SER A 18 4.92 -26.45 -32.76
N ARG A 19 6.00 -26.15 -32.03
CA ARG A 19 6.64 -27.08 -31.07
C ARG A 19 5.98 -27.13 -29.70
N THR A 20 5.01 -26.25 -29.43
CA THR A 20 4.34 -26.20 -28.13
C THR A 20 3.13 -27.13 -28.16
N THR A 21 3.15 -28.20 -27.37
CA THR A 21 2.04 -29.17 -27.24
C THR A 21 1.50 -29.19 -25.81
N GLY A 22 0.22 -29.53 -25.64
CA GLY A 22 -0.42 -29.62 -24.33
C GLY A 22 -0.71 -28.26 -23.67
N LEU A 23 -0.44 -28.16 -22.36
CA LEU A 23 -0.78 -26.99 -21.53
C LEU A 23 -0.21 -25.67 -22.05
N ALA A 24 1.05 -25.66 -22.47
CA ALA A 24 1.69 -24.42 -22.93
C ALA A 24 1.04 -23.86 -24.21
N ARG A 25 0.48 -24.73 -25.08
CA ARG A 25 -0.28 -24.30 -26.26
C ARG A 25 -1.62 -23.71 -25.87
N LEU A 26 -2.36 -24.39 -24.99
CA LEU A 26 -3.65 -23.92 -24.47
C LEU A 26 -3.50 -22.58 -23.74
N THR A 27 -2.47 -22.43 -22.92
CA THR A 27 -2.14 -21.17 -22.22
C THR A 27 -1.83 -20.05 -23.23
N TYR A 28 -1.08 -20.37 -24.28
CA TYR A 28 -0.76 -19.41 -25.33
C TYR A 28 -1.99 -18.96 -26.12
N GLU A 29 -2.81 -19.91 -26.60
CA GLU A 29 -4.05 -19.63 -27.33
C GLU A 29 -5.03 -18.83 -26.46
N TYR A 30 -5.10 -19.15 -25.16
CA TYR A 30 -5.86 -18.38 -24.17
C TYR A 30 -5.37 -16.93 -24.09
N PHE A 31 -4.06 -16.69 -23.97
CA PHE A 31 -3.50 -15.34 -23.89
C PHE A 31 -3.64 -14.56 -25.19
N GLU A 32 -3.52 -15.19 -26.36
CA GLU A 32 -3.77 -14.53 -27.65
C GLU A 32 -5.23 -14.11 -27.76
N ARG A 33 -6.17 -14.99 -27.42
CA ARG A 33 -7.60 -14.70 -27.45
C ARG A 33 -7.97 -13.57 -26.49
N ALA A 34 -7.47 -13.63 -25.26
CA ALA A 34 -7.61 -12.58 -24.25
C ALA A 34 -7.13 -11.21 -24.74
N ARG A 35 -5.97 -11.15 -25.39
CA ARG A 35 -5.43 -9.90 -25.96
C ARG A 35 -6.27 -9.38 -27.12
N TYR A 36 -6.76 -10.27 -27.97
CA TYR A 36 -7.60 -9.89 -29.09
C TYR A 36 -8.95 -9.33 -28.60
N GLU A 37 -9.60 -10.02 -27.66
CA GLU A 37 -10.83 -9.55 -27.02
C GLU A 37 -10.62 -8.17 -26.35
N ASP A 38 -9.52 -7.98 -25.60
CA ASP A 38 -9.13 -6.67 -25.03
C ASP A 38 -8.94 -5.58 -26.10
N GLN A 39 -8.28 -5.89 -27.22
CA GLN A 39 -8.10 -4.93 -28.31
C GLN A 39 -9.43 -4.55 -28.97
N THR A 40 -10.33 -5.51 -29.18
CA THR A 40 -11.64 -5.26 -29.77
C THR A 40 -12.50 -4.37 -28.88
N VAL A 41 -12.56 -4.65 -27.57
CA VAL A 41 -13.29 -3.82 -26.59
C VAL A 41 -12.75 -2.39 -26.54
N ARG A 42 -11.43 -2.22 -26.61
CA ARG A 42 -10.80 -0.88 -26.67
C ARG A 42 -11.13 -0.10 -27.94
N GLN A 43 -11.35 -0.81 -29.04
CA GLN A 43 -11.71 -0.18 -30.32
C GLN A 43 -13.21 0.12 -30.40
N SER A 44 -14.05 -0.65 -29.71
CA SER A 44 -15.51 -0.50 -29.72
C SER A 44 -16.08 0.37 -28.59
N SER A 45 -15.35 0.57 -27.49
CA SER A 45 -15.82 1.40 -26.38
C SER A 45 -15.67 2.89 -26.70
N ASP A 46 -16.79 3.56 -26.93
CA ASP A 46 -16.86 5.02 -26.91
C ASP A 46 -16.69 5.55 -25.48
N TYR A 47 -16.18 6.78 -25.36
CA TYR A 47 -15.69 7.42 -24.13
C TYR A 47 -16.62 7.42 -22.90
N VAL A 48 -17.88 7.02 -23.03
CA VAL A 48 -18.94 7.18 -22.02
C VAL A 48 -19.12 5.94 -21.14
N GLU A 49 -18.76 4.75 -21.62
CA GLU A 49 -18.95 3.50 -20.88
C GLU A 49 -17.65 2.69 -20.92
N ARG A 50 -16.77 2.97 -19.95
CA ARG A 50 -15.51 2.26 -19.82
C ARG A 50 -15.81 0.87 -19.26
N ASP A 51 -16.18 -0.06 -20.14
CA ASP A 51 -16.27 -1.48 -19.80
C ASP A 51 -14.99 -1.86 -19.03
N VAL A 52 -15.17 -2.35 -17.81
CA VAL A 52 -14.07 -2.76 -16.96
C VAL A 52 -13.37 -3.91 -17.70
N LEU A 53 -12.17 -3.62 -18.22
CA LEU A 53 -11.29 -4.63 -18.81
C LEU A 53 -10.88 -5.61 -17.70
N ALA A 54 -11.69 -6.63 -17.50
CA ALA A 54 -11.49 -7.69 -16.53
C ALA A 54 -11.67 -9.05 -17.21
N PHE A 55 -10.97 -10.04 -16.69
CA PHE A 55 -11.20 -11.42 -17.08
C PHE A 55 -12.49 -11.93 -16.43
N PRO A 56 -13.19 -12.88 -17.08
CA PRO A 56 -14.36 -13.49 -16.47
C PRO A 56 -14.00 -14.12 -15.13
N THR A 57 -14.88 -13.97 -14.14
CA THR A 57 -14.69 -14.48 -12.78
C THR A 57 -14.26 -15.95 -12.79
N TRP A 58 -14.92 -16.75 -13.63
CA TRP A 58 -14.56 -18.13 -13.89
C TRP A 58 -14.07 -18.32 -15.33
N PRO A 59 -13.02 -19.13 -15.58
CA PRO A 59 -12.16 -19.79 -14.59
C PRO A 59 -11.00 -18.90 -14.12
N HIS A 60 -10.71 -17.80 -14.83
CA HIS A 60 -9.41 -17.14 -14.71
C HIS A 60 -9.18 -16.49 -13.34
N GLU A 61 -10.10 -15.62 -12.92
CA GLU A 61 -9.97 -14.89 -11.65
C GLU A 61 -10.05 -15.86 -10.47
N THR A 62 -10.94 -16.87 -10.52
CA THR A 62 -11.08 -17.89 -9.47
C THR A 62 -9.79 -18.70 -9.31
N VAL A 63 -9.22 -19.25 -10.38
CA VAL A 63 -8.01 -20.08 -10.29
C VAL A 63 -6.83 -19.24 -9.78
N ARG A 64 -6.69 -18.00 -10.24
CA ARG A 64 -5.66 -17.07 -9.75
C ARG A 64 -5.84 -16.79 -8.26
N ASN A 65 -7.05 -16.41 -7.84
CA ASN A 65 -7.35 -16.04 -6.46
C ASN A 65 -7.21 -17.25 -5.52
N LEU A 66 -7.63 -18.44 -5.95
CA LEU A 66 -7.47 -19.67 -5.18
C LEU A 66 -6.00 -20.05 -5.02
N SER A 67 -5.19 -19.90 -6.07
CA SER A 67 -3.73 -20.13 -5.98
C SER A 67 -3.07 -19.18 -4.98
N ILE A 68 -3.44 -17.90 -5.00
CA ILE A 68 -2.95 -16.89 -4.04
C ILE A 68 -3.43 -17.22 -2.61
N ALA A 69 -4.71 -17.57 -2.44
CA ALA A 69 -5.26 -17.94 -1.14
C ALA A 69 -4.59 -19.19 -0.57
N SER A 70 -4.41 -20.24 -1.37
CA SER A 70 -3.70 -21.46 -0.97
C SER A 70 -2.26 -21.18 -0.56
N PHE A 71 -1.56 -20.29 -1.27
CA PHE A 71 -0.21 -19.86 -0.90
C PHE A 71 -0.19 -19.19 0.49
N PHE A 72 -1.08 -18.23 0.76
CA PHE A 72 -1.14 -17.56 2.05
C PHE A 72 -1.59 -18.49 3.19
N VAL A 73 -2.55 -19.38 2.95
CA VAL A 73 -2.95 -20.42 3.92
C VAL A 73 -1.78 -21.33 4.25
N GLY A 74 -1.05 -21.80 3.22
CA GLY A 74 0.15 -22.59 3.41
C GLY A 74 1.22 -21.87 4.23
N MET A 75 1.43 -20.57 3.97
CA MET A 75 2.37 -19.74 4.73
C MET A 75 1.95 -19.59 6.20
N ILE A 76 0.65 -19.37 6.47
CA ILE A 76 0.13 -19.27 7.85
C ILE A 76 0.32 -20.59 8.59
N LEU A 77 -0.01 -21.72 7.97
CA LEU A 77 0.19 -23.05 8.56
C LEU A 77 1.67 -23.33 8.83
N PHE A 78 2.55 -22.98 7.88
CA PHE A 78 3.99 -23.12 8.03
C PHE A 78 4.53 -22.28 9.20
N LEU A 79 4.14 -21.01 9.30
CA LEU A 79 4.54 -20.14 10.41
C LEU A 79 4.01 -20.63 11.75
N SER A 80 2.75 -21.07 11.80
CA SER A 80 2.13 -21.63 13.01
C SER A 80 2.85 -22.90 13.50
N ALA A 81 3.29 -23.75 12.56
CA ALA A 81 4.02 -24.97 12.90
C ALA A 81 5.48 -24.71 13.32
N THR A 82 6.15 -23.72 12.71
CA THR A 82 7.58 -23.43 12.97
C THR A 82 7.81 -22.46 14.13
N MET A 83 6.84 -21.59 14.40
CA MET A 83 6.88 -20.60 15.48
C MET A 83 5.56 -20.65 16.27
N PRO A 84 5.32 -21.73 17.04
CA PRO A 84 4.10 -21.86 17.82
C PRO A 84 3.98 -20.73 18.85
N PRO A 85 2.78 -20.14 19.03
CA PRO A 85 2.58 -19.02 19.94
C PRO A 85 2.84 -19.46 21.38
N HIS A 86 3.58 -18.64 22.12
CA HIS A 86 3.80 -18.87 23.55
C HIS A 86 2.53 -18.50 24.33
N ILE A 87 1.90 -19.47 25.00
CA ILE A 87 0.79 -19.19 25.91
C ILE A 87 1.38 -18.74 27.24
N GLY A 88 1.15 -17.47 27.59
CA GLY A 88 1.61 -16.90 28.85
C GLY A 88 0.94 -17.52 30.08
N ALA A 89 1.48 -17.22 31.26
CA ALA A 89 0.86 -17.61 32.53
C ALA A 89 -0.56 -17.00 32.66
N PRO A 90 -1.45 -17.63 33.44
CA PRO A 90 -2.78 -17.08 33.73
C PRO A 90 -2.70 -15.64 34.24
N ALA A 91 -3.70 -14.83 33.88
CA ALA A 91 -3.75 -13.43 34.28
C ALA A 91 -3.73 -13.28 35.81
N ASN A 92 -2.82 -12.45 36.33
CA ASN A 92 -2.69 -12.16 37.76
C ASN A 92 -2.96 -10.66 38.00
N PRO A 93 -4.10 -10.28 38.59
CA PRO A 93 -4.41 -8.87 38.89
C PRO A 93 -3.42 -8.21 39.85
N SER A 94 -2.70 -8.99 40.66
CA SER A 94 -1.77 -8.50 41.69
C SER A 94 -0.34 -8.31 41.18
N GLN A 95 -0.04 -8.69 39.94
CA GLN A 95 1.31 -8.61 39.36
C GLN A 95 1.26 -8.07 37.93
N THR A 96 1.89 -6.92 37.70
CA THR A 96 2.03 -6.36 36.35
C THR A 96 3.32 -6.87 35.70
N PRO A 97 3.26 -7.52 34.52
CA PRO A 97 4.45 -7.90 33.78
C PRO A 97 5.32 -6.69 33.43
N ALA A 98 6.64 -6.88 33.40
CA ALA A 98 7.58 -5.80 33.10
C ALA A 98 7.44 -5.24 31.66
N ILE A 99 6.99 -6.08 30.71
CA ILE A 99 6.73 -5.69 29.33
C ILE A 99 5.25 -5.96 29.06
N ILE A 100 4.45 -4.90 29.09
CA ILE A 100 3.03 -4.93 28.72
C ILE A 100 2.84 -4.13 27.42
N LEU A 101 2.91 -4.85 26.30
CA LEU A 101 2.74 -4.31 24.97
C LEU A 101 1.56 -5.04 24.32
N PRO A 102 0.68 -4.34 23.58
CA PRO A 102 -0.37 -5.00 22.81
C PRO A 102 0.25 -5.70 21.58
N ASP A 103 -0.60 -6.30 20.74
CA ASP A 103 -0.14 -6.84 19.47
C ASP A 103 0.38 -5.73 18.54
N TRP A 104 1.30 -6.09 17.65
CA TRP A 104 2.02 -5.15 16.79
C TRP A 104 1.12 -4.26 15.92
N TYR A 105 -0.04 -4.78 15.49
CA TYR A 105 -1.01 -4.01 14.70
C TYR A 105 -1.76 -2.95 15.50
N LEU A 106 -1.66 -2.97 16.84
CA LEU A 106 -2.21 -1.96 17.75
C LEU A 106 -1.18 -0.92 18.21
N TYR A 107 0.10 -1.08 17.86
CA TYR A 107 1.16 -0.17 18.30
C TYR A 107 0.92 1.27 17.88
N TRP A 108 0.35 1.51 16.70
CA TRP A 108 0.09 2.87 16.25
C TRP A 108 -0.92 3.59 17.18
N SER A 109 -1.97 2.88 17.59
CA SER A 109 -3.03 3.41 18.47
C SER A 109 -2.54 3.52 19.92
N PHE A 110 -1.77 2.55 20.38
CA PHE A 110 -1.14 2.57 21.70
C PHE A 110 -0.09 3.67 21.82
N GLY A 111 0.66 3.96 20.75
CA GLY A 111 1.65 5.05 20.70
C GLY A 111 1.01 6.42 20.87
N LEU A 112 -0.22 6.62 20.39
CA LEU A 112 -1.00 7.85 20.60
C LEU A 112 -1.38 8.07 22.08
N LEU A 113 -1.29 7.06 22.94
CA LEU A 113 -1.44 7.23 24.39
C LEU A 113 -0.18 7.76 25.07
N LYS A 114 0.96 7.80 24.37
CA LYS A 114 2.27 8.25 24.88
C LYS A 114 2.62 9.66 24.40
N LEU A 115 1.61 10.53 24.29
CA LEU A 115 1.74 11.91 23.82
C LEU A 115 1.85 12.92 24.96
N ASP A 116 2.36 12.50 26.13
CA ASP A 116 2.49 13.33 27.32
C ASP A 116 3.16 14.70 27.05
N PRO A 117 4.24 14.79 26.24
CA PRO A 117 4.88 16.07 25.95
C PRO A 117 4.04 17.03 25.08
N LEU A 118 3.03 16.53 24.36
CA LEU A 118 2.12 17.36 23.56
C LEU A 118 0.89 17.84 24.33
N ASN A 119 0.66 17.33 25.55
CA ASN A 119 -0.51 17.70 26.33
C ASN A 119 -0.35 19.14 26.85
N PRO A 120 -1.16 20.10 26.37
CA PRO A 120 -1.00 21.51 26.72
C PRO A 120 -1.26 21.75 28.21
N GLU A 121 -0.31 22.41 28.88
CA GLU A 121 -0.44 22.89 30.26
C GLU A 121 -0.99 24.32 30.28
N LEU A 122 -2.00 24.57 31.12
CA LEU A 122 -2.50 25.93 31.34
C LEU A 122 -1.61 26.64 32.36
N ALA A 123 -0.76 27.55 31.89
CA ALA A 123 0.02 28.43 32.76
C ALA A 123 -0.87 29.27 33.72
N ILE A 124 -2.11 29.56 33.32
CA ILE A 124 -3.10 30.34 34.08
C ILE A 124 -3.66 29.54 35.28
N LEU A 125 -3.60 28.20 35.25
CA LEU A 125 -4.07 27.31 36.32
C LEU A 125 -2.91 26.72 37.15
N GLY A 126 -1.76 27.40 37.18
CA GLY A 126 -0.59 26.95 37.94
C GLY A 126 0.14 25.74 37.35
N GLY A 127 0.07 25.53 36.03
CA GLY A 127 0.74 24.41 35.36
C GLY A 127 -0.06 23.11 35.37
N GLN A 128 -1.34 23.13 35.74
CA GLN A 128 -2.19 21.95 35.63
C GLN A 128 -2.50 21.66 34.14
N LYS A 129 -2.28 20.40 33.75
CA LYS A 129 -2.63 19.88 32.42
C LYS A 129 -4.13 20.05 32.15
N ILE A 130 -4.50 20.43 30.92
CA ILE A 130 -5.91 20.63 30.53
C ILE A 130 -6.75 19.36 30.70
N MET A 131 -6.15 18.20 30.42
CA MET A 131 -6.79 16.88 30.59
C MET A 131 -5.76 15.85 31.06
N ALA A 132 -6.25 14.74 31.62
CA ALA A 132 -5.41 13.59 31.91
C ALA A 132 -4.78 13.03 30.62
N ASP A 133 -3.52 12.59 30.69
CA ASP A 133 -2.75 12.12 29.52
C ASP A 133 -3.46 10.98 28.77
N ARG A 134 -4.13 10.08 29.51
CA ARG A 134 -4.94 9.01 28.92
C ARG A 134 -6.10 9.55 28.08
N THR A 135 -6.81 10.56 28.58
CA THR A 135 -7.93 11.19 27.88
C THR A 135 -7.44 11.90 26.62
N TYR A 136 -6.30 12.60 26.71
CA TYR A 136 -5.66 13.23 25.56
C TYR A 136 -5.32 12.22 24.47
N GLY A 137 -4.70 11.09 24.83
CA GLY A 137 -4.36 10.04 23.87
C GLY A 137 -5.58 9.35 23.22
N VAL A 138 -6.67 9.19 23.97
CA VAL A 138 -7.94 8.68 23.42
C VAL A 138 -8.55 9.67 22.43
N LEU A 139 -8.52 10.98 22.74
CA LEU A 139 -8.95 12.02 21.81
C LEU A 139 -8.07 12.04 20.56
N ALA A 140 -6.75 11.90 20.69
CA ALA A 140 -5.82 11.82 19.57
C ALA A 140 -6.15 10.65 18.62
N ASN A 141 -6.50 9.48 19.16
CA ASN A 141 -7.02 8.36 18.37
C ASN A 141 -8.28 8.75 17.59
N GLY A 142 -9.24 9.41 18.27
CA GLY A 142 -10.47 9.90 17.65
C GLY A 142 -10.20 10.87 16.49
N VAL A 143 -9.22 11.76 16.63
CA VAL A 143 -8.80 12.70 15.58
C VAL A 143 -8.22 11.97 14.37
N VAL A 144 -7.31 11.02 14.59
CA VAL A 144 -6.67 10.26 13.49
C VAL A 144 -7.70 9.42 12.74
N VAL A 145 -8.54 8.67 13.46
CA VAL A 145 -9.61 7.85 12.85
C VAL A 145 -10.65 8.73 12.16
N GLY A 146 -11.03 9.86 12.78
CA GLY A 146 -11.95 10.83 12.21
C GLY A 146 -11.42 11.44 10.91
N PHE A 147 -10.13 11.79 10.87
CA PHE A 147 -9.49 12.27 9.65
C PHE A 147 -9.56 11.21 8.54
N ILE A 148 -9.15 9.96 8.82
CA ILE A 148 -9.21 8.85 7.85
C ILE A 148 -10.64 8.62 7.34
N ALA A 149 -11.64 8.68 8.22
CA ALA A 149 -13.04 8.51 7.85
C ALA A 149 -13.56 9.63 6.93
N ILE A 150 -13.01 10.85 7.05
CA ILE A 150 -13.40 12.01 6.25
C ILE A 150 -12.66 12.06 4.90
N VAL A 151 -11.50 11.40 4.75
CA VAL A 151 -10.69 11.40 3.51
C VAL A 151 -11.50 11.09 2.24
N PRO A 152 -12.38 10.06 2.18
CA PRO A 152 -13.16 9.77 0.98
C PRO A 152 -14.11 10.90 0.54
N PHE A 153 -14.56 11.75 1.48
CA PHE A 153 -15.45 12.87 1.18
C PHE A 153 -14.70 14.12 0.74
N LEU A 154 -13.44 14.26 1.16
CA LEU A 154 -12.54 15.32 0.72
C LEU A 154 -11.93 15.00 -0.65
N ASN A 155 -11.52 13.75 -0.88
CA ASN A 155 -11.00 13.32 -2.16
C ASN A 155 -12.13 12.81 -3.08
N LYS A 156 -12.77 13.74 -3.79
CA LYS A 156 -13.76 13.43 -4.84
C LYS A 156 -13.12 13.04 -6.19
N GLY A 157 -11.80 12.81 -6.23
CA GLY A 157 -11.08 12.42 -7.43
C GLY A 157 -11.56 11.06 -7.97
N SER A 158 -11.69 10.96 -9.29
CA SER A 158 -11.85 9.65 -9.96
C SER A 158 -10.60 8.80 -9.74
N ALA A 159 -10.73 7.47 -9.69
CA ALA A 159 -9.63 6.55 -9.45
C ALA A 159 -8.41 6.86 -10.33
N ARG A 160 -7.39 7.43 -9.72
CA ARG A 160 -6.21 7.98 -10.38
C ARG A 160 -4.95 7.36 -9.81
N ARG A 161 -3.94 7.21 -10.66
CA ARG A 161 -2.64 6.68 -10.24
C ARG A 161 -2.00 7.64 -9.22
N PRO A 162 -1.14 7.18 -8.29
CA PRO A 162 -0.50 8.07 -7.32
C PRO A 162 0.20 9.30 -7.95
N VAL A 163 0.77 9.13 -9.15
CA VAL A 163 1.41 10.22 -9.91
C VAL A 163 0.42 11.25 -10.48
N GLU A 164 -0.83 10.88 -10.69
CA GLU A 164 -1.89 11.76 -11.19
C GLU A 164 -2.45 12.65 -10.06
N GLU A 165 -2.42 12.16 -8.81
CA GLU A 165 -2.83 12.88 -7.59
C GLU A 165 -1.69 12.96 -6.54
N PRO A 166 -0.61 13.71 -6.82
CA PRO A 166 0.59 13.72 -5.99
C PRO A 166 0.34 14.18 -4.55
N PHE A 167 -0.66 15.05 -4.33
CA PHE A 167 -1.02 15.52 -3.00
C PHE A 167 -1.62 14.41 -2.14
N TRP A 168 -2.65 13.71 -2.63
CA TRP A 168 -3.30 12.63 -1.87
C TRP A 168 -2.38 11.44 -1.66
N ALA A 169 -1.53 11.12 -2.65
CA ALA A 169 -0.49 10.12 -2.49
C ALA A 169 0.52 10.50 -1.38
N ALA A 170 0.93 11.78 -1.31
CA ALA A 170 1.80 12.28 -0.25
C ALA A 170 1.14 12.22 1.14
N VAL A 171 -0.15 12.55 1.25
CA VAL A 171 -0.93 12.38 2.51
C VAL A 171 -0.98 10.91 2.92
N GLY A 172 -1.15 9.99 1.97
CA GLY A 172 -1.09 8.54 2.23
C GLY A 172 0.28 8.11 2.77
N VAL A 173 1.38 8.56 2.15
CA VAL A 173 2.74 8.26 2.64
C VAL A 173 2.99 8.88 4.01
N PHE A 174 2.55 10.12 4.24
CA PHE A 174 2.58 10.75 5.56
C PHE A 174 1.91 9.85 6.61
N GLY A 175 0.70 9.35 6.33
CA GLY A 175 -0.03 8.47 7.23
C GLY A 175 0.68 7.15 7.51
N VAL A 176 1.25 6.50 6.48
CA VAL A 176 2.01 5.25 6.64
C VAL A 176 3.27 5.47 7.47
N VAL A 177 4.05 6.52 7.17
CA VAL A 177 5.26 6.85 7.92
C VAL A 177 4.92 7.22 9.35
N PHE A 178 3.85 8.00 9.57
CA PHE A 178 3.37 8.32 10.91
C PHE A 178 2.96 7.07 11.69
N ALA A 179 2.18 6.17 11.10
CA ALA A 179 1.79 4.90 11.73
C ALA A 179 3.00 4.05 12.12
N LEU A 180 4.05 4.03 11.29
CA LEU A 180 5.29 3.34 11.58
C LEU A 180 6.05 4.02 12.74
N THR A 181 6.27 5.32 12.66
CA THR A 181 7.10 6.04 13.65
C THR A 181 6.41 6.15 15.01
N ILE A 182 5.08 6.30 15.06
CA ILE A 182 4.32 6.27 16.31
C ILE A 182 4.26 4.85 16.90
N SER A 183 4.29 3.80 16.07
CA SER A 183 4.44 2.41 16.54
C SER A 183 5.82 2.18 17.18
N LEU A 184 6.89 2.74 16.62
CA LEU A 184 8.22 2.69 17.23
C LEU A 184 8.27 3.43 18.56
N LEU A 185 7.61 4.59 18.66
CA LEU A 185 7.44 5.30 19.95
C LEU A 185 6.67 4.45 20.97
N ALA A 186 5.68 3.69 20.52
CA ALA A 186 4.91 2.78 21.35
C ALA A 186 5.81 1.72 22.02
N VAL A 187 6.84 1.26 21.32
CA VAL A 187 7.84 0.29 21.81
C VAL A 187 9.18 0.94 22.18
N LYS A 188 9.19 2.22 22.60
CA LYS A 188 10.42 2.97 22.96
C LYS A 188 11.38 2.24 23.90
N ASN A 189 10.89 1.35 24.76
CA ASN A 189 11.72 0.55 25.67
C ASN A 189 12.57 -0.52 24.97
N LEU A 190 12.21 -0.91 23.74
CA LEU A 190 12.90 -1.91 22.92
C LEU A 190 13.79 -1.28 21.84
N VAL A 191 13.62 0.02 21.59
CA VAL A 191 14.38 0.74 20.57
C VAL A 191 15.66 1.30 21.22
N PRO A 192 16.85 0.92 20.75
CA PRO A 192 18.12 1.40 21.32
C PRO A 192 18.43 2.83 20.83
N MET A 193 17.58 3.79 21.16
CA MET A 193 17.65 5.19 20.73
C MET A 193 17.26 6.12 21.88
N ASN A 194 17.75 7.36 21.86
CA ASN A 194 17.28 8.39 22.78
C ASN A 194 15.76 8.63 22.58
N VAL A 195 15.02 8.70 23.68
CA VAL A 195 13.54 8.78 23.66
C VAL A 195 13.05 10.12 23.12
N ASP A 196 13.73 11.21 23.42
CA ASP A 196 13.38 12.56 22.95
C ASP A 196 13.62 12.66 21.45
N LEU A 197 14.76 12.14 20.97
CA LEU A 197 15.04 12.05 19.53
C LEU A 197 14.02 11.15 18.81
N LEU A 198 13.65 10.01 19.40
CA LEU A 198 12.62 9.14 18.83
C LEU A 198 11.28 9.87 18.72
N PHE A 199 10.90 10.62 19.75
CA PHE A 199 9.69 11.43 19.78
C PHE A 199 9.71 12.52 18.69
N ASP A 200 10.82 13.26 18.55
CA ASP A 200 10.97 14.27 17.50
C ASP A 200 10.85 13.65 16.10
N LEU A 201 11.53 12.52 15.87
CA LEU A 201 11.45 11.79 14.61
C LEU A 201 10.03 11.29 14.32
N THR A 202 9.24 10.95 15.35
CA THR A 202 7.85 10.53 15.18
C THR A 202 7.01 11.54 14.42
N PHE A 203 7.24 12.84 14.66
CA PHE A 203 6.48 13.92 14.01
C PHE A 203 7.21 14.55 12.83
N LEU A 204 8.55 14.54 12.81
CA LEU A 204 9.33 15.14 11.72
C LEU A 204 9.39 14.24 10.49
N LEU A 205 9.62 12.93 10.65
CA LEU A 205 9.76 12.02 9.50
C LEU A 205 8.51 11.97 8.61
N PRO A 206 7.27 11.90 9.13
CA PRO A 206 6.09 11.93 8.28
C PRO A 206 6.03 13.18 7.40
N ILE A 207 6.39 14.36 7.93
CA ILE A 207 6.43 15.62 7.19
C ILE A 207 7.50 15.55 6.09
N VAL A 208 8.71 15.09 6.42
CA VAL A 208 9.80 14.95 5.44
C VAL A 208 9.42 13.97 4.33
N PHE A 209 8.95 12.77 4.66
CA PHE A 209 8.57 11.78 3.66
C PHE A 209 7.35 12.20 2.84
N GLY A 210 6.36 12.86 3.45
CA GLY A 210 5.22 13.44 2.74
C GLY A 210 5.64 14.51 1.74
N THR A 211 6.48 15.46 2.15
CA THR A 211 6.98 16.54 1.28
C THR A 211 7.87 16.01 0.15
N VAL A 212 8.78 15.08 0.44
CA VAL A 212 9.62 14.41 -0.57
C VAL A 212 8.74 13.65 -1.56
N THR A 213 7.76 12.87 -1.08
CA THR A 213 6.82 12.15 -1.94
C THR A 213 6.05 13.08 -2.87
N TYR A 214 5.53 14.19 -2.32
CA TYR A 214 4.84 15.20 -3.12
C TYR A 214 5.75 15.76 -4.22
N ALA A 215 6.98 16.15 -3.87
CA ALA A 215 7.94 16.70 -4.82
C ALA A 215 8.28 15.70 -5.94
N VAL A 216 8.58 14.45 -5.57
CA VAL A 216 8.90 13.37 -6.53
C VAL A 216 7.71 13.07 -7.45
N LEU A 217 6.50 12.90 -6.90
CA LEU A 217 5.34 12.59 -7.72
C LEU A 217 4.94 13.77 -8.61
N LYS A 218 5.12 15.01 -8.15
CA LYS A 218 4.85 16.21 -8.94
C LYS A 218 5.80 16.32 -10.14
N THR A 219 7.10 16.06 -9.96
CA THR A 219 8.06 16.07 -11.08
C THR A 219 7.79 14.92 -12.06
N MET A 220 7.45 13.73 -11.55
CA MET A 220 7.06 12.60 -12.39
C MET A 220 5.77 12.85 -13.17
N ARG A 221 4.82 13.61 -12.60
CA ARG A 221 3.53 13.89 -13.23
C ARG A 221 3.69 14.61 -14.56
N GLU A 222 4.60 15.56 -14.66
CA GLU A 222 4.82 16.33 -15.90
C GLU A 222 5.30 15.41 -17.04
N GLY A 223 6.32 14.60 -16.78
CA GLY A 223 6.83 13.62 -17.75
C GLY A 223 5.81 12.51 -18.09
N TYR A 224 5.07 12.05 -17.09
CA TYR A 224 4.03 11.04 -17.27
C TYR A 224 2.86 11.58 -18.12
N MET A 225 2.35 12.77 -17.83
CA MET A 225 1.29 13.42 -18.60
C MET A 225 1.72 13.74 -20.04
N TYR A 226 2.98 14.16 -20.23
CA TYR A 226 3.53 14.38 -21.56
C TYR A 226 3.54 13.10 -22.40
N ASN A 227 4.06 11.99 -21.84
CA ASN A 227 4.08 10.69 -22.51
C ASN A 227 2.68 10.15 -22.80
N LEU A 228 1.75 10.37 -21.87
CA LEU A 228 0.36 9.98 -22.02
C LEU A 228 -0.29 10.73 -23.18
N ASN A 229 -0.21 12.07 -23.21
CA ASN A 229 -0.74 12.89 -24.30
C ASN A 229 -0.11 12.53 -25.65
N ARG A 230 1.21 12.30 -25.71
CA ARG A 230 1.90 11.89 -26.94
C ARG A 230 1.37 10.57 -27.49
N ARG A 231 1.06 9.59 -26.63
CA ARG A 231 0.46 8.32 -27.07
C ARG A 231 -0.98 8.52 -27.55
N TYR A 232 -1.78 9.36 -26.89
CA TYR A 232 -3.14 9.69 -27.32
C TYR A 232 -3.18 10.32 -28.72
N TYR A 233 -2.29 11.25 -29.04
CA TYR A 233 -2.25 11.87 -30.37
C TYR A 233 -1.75 10.94 -31.47
N ARG A 234 -0.90 9.95 -31.15
CA ARG A 234 -0.46 8.92 -32.12
C ARG A 234 -1.55 7.89 -32.45
N LEU A 235 -2.55 7.73 -31.59
CA LEU A 235 -3.64 6.80 -31.78
C LEU A 235 -4.87 7.44 -32.45
N ARG A 236 -4.87 8.76 -32.69
CA ARG A 236 -5.93 9.39 -33.50
C ARG A 236 -5.69 9.06 -34.98
N PRO A 237 -6.64 8.41 -35.67
CA PRO A 237 -6.56 8.30 -37.12
C PRO A 237 -6.56 9.72 -37.72
N PRO A 238 -5.81 9.96 -38.81
CA PRO A 238 -5.82 11.26 -39.47
C PRO A 238 -7.26 11.61 -39.84
N ARG A 239 -7.67 12.84 -39.50
CA ARG A 239 -8.99 13.38 -39.87
C ARG A 239 -9.04 13.33 -41.40
N LYS A 240 -9.93 12.49 -41.95
CA LYS A 240 -10.18 12.47 -43.39
C LYS A 240 -10.65 13.86 -43.78
N VAL A 241 -9.82 14.57 -44.56
CA VAL A 241 -10.20 15.77 -45.30
C VAL A 241 -10.91 15.30 -46.55
#